data_AF-A0A7W8HB12-F1
#
_entry.id   AF-A0A7W8HB12-F1
#
_cell.length_a   1.000
_cell.length_b   1.000
_cell.length_c   1.000
_cell.angle_alpha   90.00
_cell.angle_beta   90.00
_cell.angle_gamma   90.00
#
_symmetry.space_group_name_H-M   'P 1'
#
loop_
_entity.id
_entity.type
_entity.pdbx_description
1 polymer ?
#
loop_
_entity_poly.entity_id
_entity_poly.type
_entity_poly.pdbx_seq_one_letter_code
_entity_poly.pdbx_strand_id
1 'polypeptide(L)'
;MDAPIVTMGRLHTSHRKHANTTIPKMTGALKRYIVSGRKEDFYLKAAANFWMIVTRHHTYITGGNSEWEHLGAPDILNGERTQCNCETCNTYNMLKLSRLLFSLTGEKKYADYDEQTYINAILSSQNHKSGMTTYFQPMATEYFKVYSRPFDQFWCCTGTGMENFSKPWAGIAFEDEHRLWINRFEDARFLWKEQETELSLQANLLRSGYVVFYGCWFDGLTFRISFERALMVHGLPAMEDLFLPERMARALCLALIS
;
A
#
# COMPACT_ATOMS: atom_id res chain seq x y z
N MET A 1 27.07 -15.48 20.78
CA MET A 1 25.73 -16.11 20.72
C MET A 1 25.16 -15.73 19.38
N ASP A 2 25.39 -16.59 18.39
CA ASP A 2 25.17 -16.29 16.98
C ASP A 2 23.68 -16.30 16.64
N ALA A 3 23.16 -15.15 16.21
CA ALA A 3 21.85 -15.06 15.60
C ALA A 3 21.89 -15.80 14.25
N PRO A 4 20.92 -16.68 13.94
CA PRO A 4 20.95 -17.45 12.71
C PRO A 4 20.89 -16.52 11.51
N ILE A 5 21.97 -16.53 10.74
CA ILE A 5 22.11 -15.87 9.45
C ILE A 5 21.02 -16.46 8.55
N VAL A 6 20.09 -15.60 8.10
CA VAL A 6 19.19 -15.90 6.98
C VAL A 6 20.07 -15.88 5.72
N THR A 7 20.80 -16.95 5.48
CA THR A 7 21.54 -17.17 4.24
C THR A 7 20.56 -17.48 3.12
N MET A 8 20.87 -16.94 1.93
CA MET A 8 20.23 -17.12 0.62
C MET A 8 20.22 -18.58 0.11
N GLY A 9 19.99 -19.57 0.97
CA GLY A 9 20.20 -21.00 0.66
C GLY A 9 19.17 -21.97 1.23
N ARG A 10 18.07 -21.51 1.85
CA ARG A 10 16.91 -22.37 2.16
C ARG A 10 15.64 -21.72 1.63
N LEU A 11 15.07 -22.36 0.60
CA LEU A 11 13.72 -22.11 0.07
C LEU A 11 12.72 -21.78 1.20
N HIS A 12 12.05 -20.63 1.07
CA HIS A 12 10.74 -20.32 1.68
C HIS A 12 10.50 -20.82 3.12
N THR A 13 11.25 -20.33 4.11
CA THR A 13 10.99 -20.63 5.54
C THR A 13 9.72 -19.98 6.11
N SER A 14 8.95 -19.26 5.29
CA SER A 14 7.63 -18.72 5.65
C SER A 14 6.53 -19.79 5.64
N HIS A 15 6.74 -20.92 4.96
CA HIS A 15 5.76 -21.99 4.86
C HIS A 15 5.30 -22.48 6.25
N ARG A 16 3.98 -22.61 6.45
CA ARG A 16 3.29 -22.99 7.69
C ARG A 16 3.47 -22.03 8.87
N LYS A 17 3.97 -20.82 8.66
CA LYS A 17 3.95 -19.78 9.70
C LYS A 17 2.61 -19.05 9.65
N HIS A 18 2.08 -18.72 10.82
CA HIS A 18 0.98 -17.78 10.93
C HIS A 18 1.41 -16.42 10.34
N ALA A 19 0.70 -15.99 9.31
CA ALA A 19 1.04 -14.82 8.50
C ALA A 19 1.03 -13.54 9.35
N ASN A 20 -0.09 -13.27 10.03
CA ASN A 20 -0.26 -12.08 10.87
C ASN A 20 0.71 -12.02 12.06
N THR A 21 1.24 -13.16 12.52
CA THR A 21 2.29 -13.16 13.55
C THR A 21 3.66 -12.78 12.96
N THR A 22 3.88 -13.07 11.68
CA THR A 22 5.18 -12.91 11.03
C THR A 22 5.36 -11.52 10.44
N ILE A 23 4.35 -10.95 9.79
CA ILE A 23 4.44 -9.65 9.11
C ILE A 23 4.82 -8.52 10.10
N PRO A 24 4.21 -8.39 11.29
CA PRO A 24 4.57 -7.34 12.24
C PRO A 24 6.00 -7.45 12.76
N LYS A 25 6.59 -8.66 12.81
CA LYS A 25 8.00 -8.83 13.19
C LYS A 25 8.93 -8.17 12.16
N MET A 26 8.58 -8.25 10.89
CA MET A 26 9.34 -7.60 9.81
C MET A 26 9.16 -6.08 9.82
N THR A 27 7.96 -5.59 10.15
CA THR A 27 7.76 -4.17 10.43
C THR A 27 8.59 -3.70 11.64
N GLY A 28 8.66 -4.52 12.70
CA GLY A 28 9.50 -4.28 13.88
C GLY A 28 11.00 -4.25 13.55
N ALA A 29 11.47 -5.20 12.73
CA ALA A 29 12.83 -5.19 12.18
C ALA A 29 13.11 -3.89 11.41
N LEU A 30 12.21 -3.48 10.51
CA LEU A 30 12.39 -2.25 9.76
C LEU A 30 12.41 -1.00 10.66
N LYS A 31 11.59 -0.98 11.72
CA LYS A 31 11.64 0.05 12.76
C LYS A 31 12.96 0.04 13.54
N ARG A 32 13.54 -1.14 13.82
CA ARG A 32 14.87 -1.27 14.43
C ARG A 32 15.95 -0.62 13.57
N TYR A 33 15.93 -0.87 12.25
CA TYR A 33 16.83 -0.21 11.30
C TYR A 33 16.74 1.32 11.41
N ILE A 34 15.53 1.88 11.46
CA ILE A 34 15.30 3.33 11.59
C ILE A 34 15.90 3.88 12.89
N VAL A 35 15.53 3.30 14.05
CA VAL A 35 15.97 3.83 15.35
C VAL A 35 17.46 3.61 15.62
N SER A 36 18.10 2.65 14.94
CA SER A 36 19.56 2.46 14.98
C SER A 36 20.35 3.55 14.23
N GLY A 37 19.66 4.52 13.62
CA GLY A 37 20.28 5.51 12.73
C GLY A 37 20.70 4.90 11.41
N ARG A 38 19.94 3.92 10.90
CA ARG A 38 20.18 3.21 9.62
C ARG A 38 21.52 2.46 9.56
N LYS A 39 22.04 2.03 10.71
CA LYS A 39 23.33 1.31 10.82
C LYS A 39 23.17 -0.22 10.67
N GLU A 40 22.04 -0.76 11.09
CA GLU A 40 21.76 -2.20 11.10
C GLU A 40 21.03 -2.65 9.82
N ASP A 41 21.69 -2.48 8.66
CA ASP A 41 21.12 -2.72 7.31
C ASP A 41 20.53 -4.13 7.09
N PHE A 42 20.99 -5.11 7.85
CA PHE A 42 20.40 -6.46 7.86
C PHE A 42 18.87 -6.44 8.02
N TYR A 43 18.34 -5.58 8.88
CA TYR A 43 16.89 -5.52 9.12
C TYR A 43 16.11 -4.93 7.94
N LEU A 44 16.68 -3.96 7.21
CA LEU A 44 16.09 -3.44 5.98
C LEU A 44 16.02 -4.54 4.93
N LYS A 45 17.14 -5.23 4.69
CA LYS A 45 17.23 -6.34 3.74
C LYS A 45 16.28 -7.49 4.10
N ALA A 46 16.19 -7.86 5.36
CA ALA A 46 15.28 -8.89 5.83
C ALA A 46 13.81 -8.52 5.57
N ALA A 47 13.42 -7.29 5.89
CA ALA A 47 12.05 -6.79 5.67
C ALA A 47 11.70 -6.71 4.17
N ALA A 48 12.60 -6.18 3.34
CA ALA A 48 12.41 -6.08 1.89
C ALA A 48 12.34 -7.46 1.22
N ASN A 49 13.20 -8.39 1.61
CA ASN A 49 13.19 -9.77 1.11
C ASN A 49 11.91 -10.52 1.53
N PHE A 50 11.50 -10.39 2.80
CA PHE A 50 10.25 -10.97 3.27
C PHE A 50 9.06 -10.43 2.48
N TRP A 51 8.98 -9.11 2.31
CA TRP A 51 7.91 -8.47 1.55
C TRP A 51 7.86 -9.04 0.13
N MET A 52 9.01 -9.12 -0.56
CA MET A 52 9.11 -9.66 -1.91
C MET A 52 8.65 -11.12 -1.99
N ILE A 53 9.05 -11.96 -1.02
CA ILE A 53 8.65 -13.36 -0.96
C ILE A 53 7.13 -13.49 -0.82
N VAL A 54 6.52 -12.73 0.09
CA VAL A 54 5.07 -12.78 0.33
C VAL A 54 4.32 -12.29 -0.91
N THR A 55 4.66 -11.12 -1.44
CA THR A 55 3.91 -10.51 -2.55
C THR A 55 4.06 -11.26 -3.87
N ARG A 56 5.19 -11.94 -4.10
CA ARG A 56 5.38 -12.70 -5.35
C ARG A 56 4.83 -14.11 -5.31
N HIS A 57 4.89 -14.78 -4.16
CA HIS A 57 4.65 -16.23 -4.09
C HIS A 57 3.45 -16.64 -3.23
N HIS A 58 2.93 -15.74 -2.39
CA HIS A 58 1.88 -16.06 -1.41
C HIS A 58 0.71 -15.08 -1.41
N THR A 59 0.64 -14.18 -2.38
CA THR A 59 -0.38 -13.12 -2.46
C THR A 59 -1.34 -13.35 -3.63
N TYR A 60 -2.63 -13.36 -3.32
CA TYR A 60 -3.71 -13.39 -4.31
C TYR A 60 -3.80 -12.05 -5.07
N ILE A 61 -4.50 -12.05 -6.20
CA ILE A 61 -4.63 -10.86 -7.06
C ILE A 61 -5.24 -9.63 -6.37
N THR A 62 -6.01 -9.84 -5.29
CA THR A 62 -6.57 -8.77 -4.47
C THR A 62 -5.55 -8.11 -3.54
N GLY A 63 -4.34 -8.67 -3.42
CA GLY A 63 -3.28 -8.23 -2.52
C GLY A 63 -3.24 -8.95 -1.16
N GLY A 64 -4.31 -9.69 -0.82
CA GLY A 64 -4.38 -10.52 0.39
C GLY A 64 -3.53 -11.80 0.30
N ASN A 65 -3.20 -12.38 1.45
CA ASN A 65 -2.41 -13.62 1.55
C ASN A 65 -2.94 -14.52 2.68
N SER A 66 -2.39 -15.73 2.73
CA SER A 66 -2.71 -16.81 3.66
C SER A 66 -3.98 -17.60 3.37
N GLU A 67 -4.00 -18.82 3.87
CA GLU A 67 -5.13 -19.75 3.95
C GLU A 67 -5.17 -20.26 5.40
N TRP A 68 -6.34 -20.20 6.05
CA TRP A 68 -6.47 -20.45 7.49
C TRP A 68 -5.40 -19.73 8.32
N GLU A 69 -5.12 -18.46 8.02
CA GLU A 69 -4.13 -17.60 8.71
C GLU A 69 -2.66 -17.96 8.50
N HIS A 70 -2.35 -19.01 7.73
CA HIS A 70 -1.00 -19.51 7.51
C HIS A 70 -0.53 -19.27 6.08
N LEU A 71 0.75 -18.97 5.92
CA LEU A 71 1.38 -18.95 4.59
C LEU A 71 1.57 -20.40 4.12
N GLY A 72 0.84 -20.78 3.07
CA GLY A 72 0.94 -22.08 2.43
C GLY A 72 2.24 -22.28 1.65
N ALA A 73 2.28 -23.27 0.76
CA ALA A 73 3.47 -23.43 -0.10
C ALA A 73 3.53 -22.25 -1.10
N PRO A 74 4.72 -21.88 -1.61
CA PRO A 74 4.80 -20.85 -2.64
C PRO A 74 4.12 -21.33 -3.93
N ASP A 75 3.50 -20.41 -4.67
CA ASP A 75 3.01 -20.60 -6.04
C ASP A 75 1.90 -21.65 -6.21
N ILE A 76 1.20 -22.03 -5.12
CA ILE A 76 0.05 -22.96 -5.16
C ILE A 76 -1.29 -22.30 -4.85
N LEU A 77 -1.37 -20.96 -4.90
CA LEU A 77 -2.55 -20.19 -4.49
C LEU A 77 -3.87 -20.67 -5.11
N ASN A 78 -3.86 -21.12 -6.37
CA ASN A 78 -5.07 -21.64 -7.00
C ASN A 78 -5.59 -22.93 -6.34
N GLY A 79 -4.69 -23.78 -5.82
CA GLY A 79 -5.01 -25.02 -5.12
C GLY A 79 -5.37 -24.83 -3.64
N GLU A 80 -5.06 -23.67 -3.05
CA GLU A 80 -5.37 -23.32 -1.65
C GLU A 80 -6.54 -22.33 -1.53
N ARG A 81 -7.42 -22.27 -2.54
CA ARG A 81 -8.60 -21.42 -2.49
C ARG A 81 -9.67 -22.07 -1.61
N THR A 82 -10.05 -21.38 -0.55
CA THR A 82 -11.06 -21.78 0.44
C THR A 82 -11.91 -20.56 0.86
N GLN A 83 -12.80 -20.77 1.83
CA GLN A 83 -13.54 -19.72 2.53
C GLN A 83 -12.71 -18.93 3.55
N CYS A 84 -11.52 -19.42 3.90
CA CYS A 84 -10.65 -18.89 4.96
C CYS A 84 -9.36 -18.28 4.41
N ASN A 85 -9.40 -17.73 3.19
CA ASN A 85 -8.27 -16.99 2.62
C ASN A 85 -8.23 -15.54 3.10
N CYS A 86 -7.06 -14.91 2.91
CA CYS A 86 -6.91 -13.45 2.94
C CYS A 86 -7.43 -12.85 4.25
N GLU A 87 -6.83 -13.23 5.38
CA GLU A 87 -7.11 -12.58 6.67
C GLU A 87 -6.85 -11.06 6.57
N THR A 88 -7.83 -10.23 6.94
CA THR A 88 -7.74 -8.77 6.82
C THR A 88 -6.54 -8.18 7.57
N CYS A 89 -6.15 -8.75 8.72
CA CYS A 89 -4.96 -8.32 9.45
C CYS A 89 -3.66 -8.46 8.66
N ASN A 90 -3.53 -9.51 7.85
CA ASN A 90 -2.34 -9.72 7.02
C ASN A 90 -2.19 -8.56 6.04
N THR A 91 -3.27 -8.25 5.34
CA THR A 91 -3.34 -7.14 4.39
C THR A 91 -3.00 -5.82 5.07
N TYR A 92 -3.64 -5.49 6.19
CA TYR A 92 -3.34 -4.28 6.96
C TYR A 92 -1.85 -4.16 7.33
N ASN A 93 -1.24 -5.25 7.80
CA ASN A 93 0.16 -5.24 8.21
C ASN A 93 1.11 -5.21 7.02
N MET A 94 0.76 -5.85 5.89
CA MET A 94 1.50 -5.73 4.64
C MET A 94 1.47 -4.31 4.10
N LEU A 95 0.33 -3.60 4.17
CA LEU A 95 0.27 -2.18 3.78
C LEU A 95 1.16 -1.30 4.66
N LYS A 96 1.16 -1.52 5.98
CA LYS A 96 2.08 -0.82 6.90
C LYS A 96 3.55 -1.05 6.56
N LEU A 97 3.91 -2.30 6.26
CA LEU A 97 5.26 -2.65 5.85
C LEU A 97 5.62 -1.99 4.50
N SER A 98 4.71 -2.02 3.53
CA SER A 98 4.90 -1.45 2.19
C SER A 98 5.12 0.05 2.25
N ARG A 99 4.26 0.77 2.98
CA ARG A 99 4.38 2.23 3.18
C ARG A 99 5.72 2.60 3.81
N LEU A 100 6.15 1.84 4.82
CA LEU A 100 7.42 2.10 5.48
C LEU A 100 8.63 1.81 4.58
N LEU A 101 8.57 0.73 3.78
CA LEU A 101 9.59 0.43 2.77
C LEU A 101 9.63 1.51 1.69
N PHE A 102 8.47 1.98 1.21
CA PHE A 102 8.40 3.09 0.26
C PHE A 102 9.05 4.35 0.81
N SER A 103 8.68 4.80 2.01
CA SER A 103 9.26 5.99 2.64
C SER A 103 10.78 5.89 2.86
N LEU A 104 11.35 4.67 2.95
CA LEU A 104 12.79 4.48 3.13
C LEU A 104 13.58 4.37 1.82
N THR A 105 12.93 3.92 0.74
CA THR A 105 13.63 3.49 -0.48
C THR A 105 13.20 4.25 -1.73
N GLY A 106 12.00 4.83 -1.73
CA GLY A 106 11.37 5.43 -2.91
C GLY A 106 11.00 4.42 -4.01
N GLU A 107 11.11 3.12 -3.77
CA GLU A 107 10.85 2.12 -4.82
C GLU A 107 9.35 1.98 -5.10
N LYS A 108 8.95 2.36 -6.32
CA LYS A 108 7.55 2.35 -6.82
C LYS A 108 6.76 1.08 -6.50
N LYS A 109 7.40 -0.11 -6.56
CA LYS A 109 6.75 -1.41 -6.32
C LYS A 109 5.99 -1.50 -5.00
N TYR A 110 6.43 -0.78 -3.97
CA TYR A 110 5.77 -0.76 -2.67
C TYR A 110 4.50 0.11 -2.68
N ALA A 111 4.54 1.22 -3.41
CA ALA A 111 3.42 2.14 -3.59
C ALA A 111 2.32 1.49 -4.45
N ASP A 112 2.72 0.81 -5.54
CA ASP A 112 1.82 0.08 -6.43
C ASP A 112 1.05 -1.02 -5.70
N TYR A 113 1.76 -1.82 -4.90
CA TYR A 113 1.13 -2.83 -4.06
C TYR A 113 0.18 -2.18 -3.04
N ASP A 114 0.53 -1.03 -2.44
CA ASP A 114 -0.33 -0.33 -1.49
C ASP A 114 -1.64 0.11 -2.12
N GLU A 115 -1.60 0.76 -3.29
CA GLU A 115 -2.80 1.20 -4.02
C GLU A 115 -3.70 0.01 -4.36
N GLN A 116 -3.16 -0.98 -5.08
CA GLN A 116 -3.93 -2.13 -5.56
C GLN A 116 -4.56 -2.88 -4.38
N THR A 117 -3.79 -3.14 -3.34
CA THR A 117 -4.23 -3.93 -2.19
C THR A 117 -5.21 -3.16 -1.32
N TYR A 118 -5.03 -1.85 -1.15
CA TYR A 118 -5.98 -1.02 -0.41
C TYR A 118 -7.36 -1.04 -1.08
N ILE A 119 -7.40 -0.80 -2.39
CA ILE A 119 -8.66 -0.75 -3.15
C ILE A 119 -9.37 -2.11 -3.14
N ASN A 120 -8.62 -3.19 -3.38
CA ASN A 120 -9.22 -4.52 -3.57
C ASN A 120 -9.50 -5.25 -2.25
N ALA A 121 -8.59 -5.18 -1.28
CA ALA A 121 -8.70 -5.95 -0.04
C ALA A 121 -9.22 -5.11 1.13
N ILE A 122 -8.70 -3.89 1.37
CA ILE A 122 -9.11 -3.08 2.53
C ILE A 122 -10.48 -2.44 2.36
N LEU A 123 -10.73 -1.70 1.27
CA LEU A 123 -12.05 -1.07 1.07
C LEU A 123 -13.18 -2.10 1.05
N SER A 124 -12.89 -3.29 0.53
CA SER A 124 -13.84 -4.38 0.44
C SER A 124 -13.98 -5.19 1.74
N SER A 125 -13.20 -4.87 2.79
CA SER A 125 -13.22 -5.55 4.09
C SER A 125 -14.26 -4.98 5.06
N GLN A 126 -14.99 -3.93 4.69
CA GLN A 126 -16.08 -3.38 5.48
C GLN A 126 -17.40 -3.45 4.71
N ASN A 127 -18.47 -3.79 5.42
CA ASN A 127 -19.81 -3.68 4.90
C ASN A 127 -20.23 -2.21 4.89
N HIS A 128 -20.38 -1.63 3.70
CA HIS A 128 -20.79 -0.23 3.50
C HIS A 128 -22.12 0.18 4.18
N LYS A 129 -23.01 -0.77 4.52
CA LYS A 129 -24.30 -0.47 5.18
C LYS A 129 -24.19 -0.55 6.70
N SER A 130 -23.52 -1.57 7.23
CA SER A 130 -23.46 -1.80 8.68
C SER A 130 -22.17 -1.30 9.35
N GLY A 131 -21.14 -0.95 8.58
CA GLY A 131 -19.82 -0.59 9.09
C GLY A 131 -19.01 -1.77 9.67
N MET A 132 -19.58 -2.98 9.67
CA MET A 132 -18.95 -4.18 10.21
C MET A 132 -17.86 -4.73 9.29
N THR A 133 -16.87 -5.40 9.87
CA THR A 133 -15.62 -5.75 9.18
C THR A 133 -15.46 -7.26 9.03
N THR A 134 -14.77 -7.70 7.98
CA THR A 134 -14.60 -9.12 7.69
C THR A 134 -13.28 -9.68 8.21
N TYR A 135 -13.29 -10.95 8.61
CA TYR A 135 -12.07 -11.66 8.99
C TYR A 135 -11.35 -12.19 7.75
N PHE A 136 -12.02 -13.06 6.99
CA PHE A 136 -11.50 -13.71 5.79
C PHE A 136 -12.19 -13.19 4.53
N GLN A 137 -11.44 -13.13 3.45
CA GLN A 137 -11.94 -12.82 2.11
C GLN A 137 -11.75 -14.06 1.22
N PRO A 138 -12.81 -14.89 1.05
CA PRO A 138 -12.74 -16.14 0.29
C PRO A 138 -12.20 -15.96 -1.13
N MET A 139 -11.33 -16.87 -1.58
CA MET A 139 -10.87 -16.93 -2.98
C MET A 139 -11.48 -18.13 -3.73
N ALA A 140 -12.12 -19.06 -3.01
CA ALA A 140 -12.91 -20.13 -3.62
C ALA A 140 -14.26 -19.59 -4.15
N THR A 141 -14.77 -20.25 -5.18
CA THR A 141 -16.11 -20.00 -5.73
C THR A 141 -17.19 -20.45 -4.75
N GLU A 142 -18.40 -19.90 -4.89
CA GLU A 142 -19.60 -20.23 -4.07
C GLU A 142 -19.56 -19.79 -2.59
N TYR A 143 -18.53 -19.05 -2.19
CA TYR A 143 -18.44 -18.44 -0.86
C TYR A 143 -18.73 -16.94 -0.87
N PHE A 144 -18.96 -16.40 0.32
CA PHE A 144 -19.29 -15.00 0.56
C PHE A 144 -18.50 -14.45 1.75
N LYS A 145 -18.34 -13.13 1.80
CA LYS A 145 -17.71 -12.45 2.94
C LYS A 145 -18.63 -12.48 4.15
N VAL A 146 -18.08 -12.88 5.29
CA VAL A 146 -18.76 -12.81 6.59
C VAL A 146 -18.27 -11.56 7.32
N TYR A 147 -19.19 -10.75 7.82
CA TYR A 147 -18.89 -9.54 8.56
C TYR A 147 -19.15 -9.72 10.04
N SER A 148 -18.39 -9.00 10.86
CA SER A 148 -18.53 -8.96 12.29
C SER A 148 -19.94 -8.48 12.70
N ARG A 149 -20.27 -8.68 13.98
CA ARG A 149 -21.43 -8.07 14.63
C ARG A 149 -20.96 -7.04 15.66
N PRO A 150 -21.75 -5.99 15.95
CA PRO A 150 -21.26 -4.87 16.74
C PRO A 150 -20.90 -5.20 18.20
N PHE A 151 -21.52 -6.21 18.81
CA PHE A 151 -21.49 -6.39 20.28
C PHE A 151 -21.08 -7.78 20.77
N ASP A 152 -20.88 -8.76 19.89
CA ASP A 152 -20.61 -10.15 20.26
C ASP A 152 -19.47 -10.81 19.44
N GLN A 153 -18.76 -10.05 18.58
CA GLN A 153 -17.70 -10.58 17.72
C GLN A 153 -16.42 -9.73 17.79
N PHE A 154 -15.50 -10.17 18.66
CA PHE A 154 -14.27 -9.44 19.03
C PHE A 154 -13.02 -10.13 18.48
N TRP A 155 -12.89 -10.13 17.16
CA TRP A 155 -11.74 -10.74 16.48
C TRP A 155 -10.56 -9.78 16.38
N CYS A 156 -9.37 -10.30 16.07
CA CYS A 156 -8.23 -9.47 15.68
C CYS A 156 -8.58 -8.55 14.48
N CYS A 157 -9.35 -9.07 13.52
CA CYS A 157 -9.81 -8.31 12.35
C CYS A 157 -10.84 -7.23 12.71
N THR A 158 -11.56 -7.35 13.84
CA THR A 158 -12.44 -6.27 14.32
C THR A 158 -11.60 -5.04 14.70
N GLY A 159 -10.53 -5.24 15.49
CA GLY A 159 -9.62 -4.15 15.88
C GLY A 159 -8.87 -3.55 14.68
N THR A 160 -8.33 -4.42 13.82
CA THR A 160 -7.70 -3.98 12.56
C THR A 160 -8.68 -3.23 11.66
N GLY A 161 -9.92 -3.70 11.59
CA GLY A 161 -11.00 -3.07 10.84
C GLY A 161 -11.27 -1.66 11.31
N MET A 162 -11.38 -1.42 12.62
CA MET A 162 -11.51 -0.08 13.19
C MET A 162 -10.33 0.83 12.79
N GLU A 163 -9.10 0.30 12.83
CA GLU A 163 -7.93 1.06 12.41
C GLU A 163 -7.89 1.33 10.91
N ASN A 164 -8.32 0.42 10.04
CA ASN A 164 -8.30 0.66 8.60
C ASN A 164 -9.09 1.90 8.20
N PHE A 165 -10.28 2.07 8.78
CA PHE A 165 -11.20 3.14 8.42
C PHE A 165 -11.06 4.39 9.30
N SER A 166 -10.18 4.39 10.30
CA SER A 166 -9.79 5.60 11.03
C SER A 166 -8.66 6.38 10.35
N LYS A 167 -8.00 5.80 9.34
CA LYS A 167 -6.88 6.42 8.58
C LYS A 167 -6.99 6.19 7.06
N PRO A 168 -8.13 6.53 6.42
CA PRO A 168 -8.29 6.38 4.98
C PRO A 168 -7.23 7.16 4.18
N TRP A 169 -6.72 8.27 4.73
CA TRP A 169 -5.68 9.08 4.11
C TRP A 169 -4.29 8.40 4.04
N ALA A 170 -4.06 7.35 4.83
CA ALA A 170 -2.75 6.71 4.88
C ALA A 170 -2.41 6.06 3.54
N GLY A 171 -1.27 6.45 2.96
CA GLY A 171 -0.80 5.98 1.65
C GLY A 171 -1.44 6.68 0.45
N ILE A 172 -2.24 7.75 0.65
CA ILE A 172 -2.66 8.63 -0.46
C ILE A 172 -1.45 9.36 -1.02
N ALA A 173 -0.62 9.93 -0.15
CA ALA A 173 0.62 10.59 -0.53
C ALA A 173 1.76 10.27 0.43
N PHE A 174 2.96 10.49 -0.05
CA PHE A 174 4.22 10.37 0.68
C PHE A 174 5.07 11.59 0.36
N GLU A 175 5.97 11.97 1.27
CA GLU A 175 6.84 13.13 1.09
C GLU A 175 8.26 12.84 1.57
N ASP A 176 9.21 13.57 1.00
CA ASP A 176 10.56 13.78 1.54
C ASP A 176 10.85 15.29 1.57
N GLU A 177 12.10 15.69 1.83
CA GLU A 177 12.50 17.10 1.93
C GLU A 177 12.17 17.93 0.67
N HIS A 178 12.06 17.31 -0.51
CA HIS A 178 11.97 17.99 -1.80
C HIS A 178 10.89 17.43 -2.74
N ARG A 179 10.21 16.35 -2.37
CA ARG A 179 9.28 15.62 -3.24
C ARG A 179 8.00 15.27 -2.51
N LEU A 180 6.89 15.44 -3.23
CA LEU A 180 5.59 14.92 -2.86
C LEU A 180 5.18 13.87 -3.90
N TRP A 181 5.00 12.62 -3.47
CA TRP A 181 4.47 11.54 -4.28
C TRP A 181 3.00 11.34 -3.98
N ILE A 182 2.18 11.36 -5.03
CA ILE A 182 0.75 11.06 -4.93
C ILE A 182 0.55 9.64 -5.43
N ASN A 183 0.23 8.74 -4.50
CA ASN A 183 0.11 7.31 -4.75
C ASN A 183 -1.32 6.89 -5.06
N ARG A 184 -2.32 7.45 -4.36
CA ARG A 184 -3.73 7.21 -4.67
C ARG A 184 -4.41 8.51 -5.07
N PHE A 185 -5.16 8.44 -6.16
CA PHE A 185 -5.93 9.57 -6.66
C PHE A 185 -7.32 9.57 -6.02
N GLU A 186 -7.40 10.20 -4.87
CA GLU A 186 -8.62 10.44 -4.10
C GLU A 186 -8.74 11.94 -3.82
N ASP A 187 -9.96 12.42 -3.61
CA ASP A 187 -10.18 13.82 -3.21
C ASP A 187 -9.43 14.10 -1.90
N ALA A 188 -8.46 15.00 -1.95
CA ALA A 188 -7.54 15.23 -0.84
C ALA A 188 -7.00 16.67 -0.82
N ARG A 189 -6.67 17.15 0.39
CA ARG A 189 -5.95 18.41 0.60
C ARG A 189 -4.65 18.10 1.36
N PHE A 190 -3.53 18.45 0.76
CA PHE A 190 -2.19 18.28 1.30
C PHE A 190 -1.69 19.63 1.82
N LEU A 191 -1.33 19.65 3.10
CA LEU A 191 -0.75 20.81 3.77
C LEU A 191 0.72 20.49 4.06
N TRP A 192 1.63 20.95 3.19
CA TRP A 192 3.05 20.72 3.32
C TRP A 192 3.70 21.90 4.05
N LYS A 193 3.75 21.80 5.38
CA LYS A 193 4.12 22.91 6.26
C LYS A 193 5.57 23.36 6.06
N GLU A 194 6.48 22.41 5.86
CA GLU A 194 7.92 22.64 5.71
C GLU A 194 8.23 23.46 4.44
N GLN A 195 7.39 23.33 3.41
CA GLN A 195 7.49 24.08 2.16
C GLN A 195 6.44 25.20 2.06
N GLU A 196 5.74 25.50 3.15
CA GLU A 196 4.63 26.46 3.22
C GLU A 196 3.59 26.28 2.08
N THR A 197 3.43 25.06 1.57
CA THR A 197 2.68 24.80 0.33
C THR A 197 1.36 24.09 0.62
N GLU A 198 0.34 24.42 -0.15
CA GLU A 198 -0.93 23.73 -0.15
C GLU A 198 -1.28 23.21 -1.55
N LEU A 199 -1.63 21.92 -1.61
CA LEU A 199 -2.11 21.26 -2.82
C LEU A 199 -3.47 20.61 -2.54
N SER A 200 -4.46 20.90 -3.38
CA SER A 200 -5.74 20.21 -3.40
C SER A 200 -5.86 19.35 -4.65
N LEU A 201 -6.32 18.13 -4.44
CA LEU A 201 -6.54 17.11 -5.45
C LEU A 201 -8.03 16.82 -5.55
N GLN A 202 -8.58 16.90 -6.75
CA GLN A 202 -9.90 16.38 -7.08
C GLN A 202 -9.74 15.21 -8.05
N ALA A 203 -10.10 14.02 -7.61
CA ALA A 203 -9.90 12.79 -8.37
C ALA A 203 -11.25 12.10 -8.60
N ASN A 204 -11.71 12.16 -9.85
CA ASN A 204 -12.96 11.51 -10.26
C ASN A 204 -12.68 10.38 -11.27
N LEU A 205 -11.64 9.59 -10.99
CA LEU A 205 -11.15 8.55 -11.91
C LEU A 205 -12.22 7.54 -12.32
N LEU A 206 -13.15 7.20 -11.43
CA LEU A 206 -14.20 6.22 -11.71
C LEU A 206 -15.36 6.75 -12.54
N ARG A 207 -15.57 8.08 -12.63
CA ARG A 207 -16.69 8.66 -13.40
C ARG A 207 -16.24 9.45 -14.62
N SER A 208 -15.08 10.10 -14.57
CA SER A 208 -14.67 11.04 -15.60
C SER A 208 -13.25 10.83 -16.14
N GLY A 209 -12.48 9.89 -15.57
CA GLY A 209 -11.16 9.52 -16.08
C GLY A 209 -10.07 10.61 -15.96
N TYR A 210 -10.38 11.76 -15.35
CA TYR A 210 -9.44 12.84 -15.14
C TYR A 210 -9.14 13.07 -13.64
N VAL A 211 -8.00 13.72 -13.41
CA VAL A 211 -7.53 14.17 -12.10
C VAL A 211 -7.19 15.65 -12.23
N VAL A 212 -7.70 16.49 -11.32
CA VAL A 212 -7.44 17.93 -11.31
C VAL A 212 -6.64 18.30 -10.07
N PHE A 213 -5.59 19.09 -10.26
CA PHE A 213 -4.76 19.66 -9.21
C PHE A 213 -5.03 21.16 -9.09
N TYR A 214 -5.24 21.61 -7.86
CA TYR A 214 -5.33 23.03 -7.50
C TYR A 214 -4.23 23.31 -6.48
N GLY A 215 -3.44 24.37 -6.65
CA GLY A 215 -2.35 24.69 -5.71
C GLY A 215 -2.22 26.18 -5.47
N CYS A 216 -1.90 26.54 -4.23
CA CYS A 216 -1.41 27.85 -3.86
C CYS A 216 0.08 27.69 -3.54
N TRP A 217 0.92 28.38 -4.31
CA TRP A 217 2.37 28.29 -4.21
C TRP A 217 2.91 29.63 -3.73
N PHE A 218 3.81 29.63 -2.75
CA PHE A 218 4.61 30.80 -2.44
C PHE A 218 5.79 30.86 -3.42
N ASP A 219 6.14 32.07 -3.87
CA ASP A 219 7.11 32.31 -4.95
C ASP A 219 8.43 31.56 -4.75
N GLY A 220 8.91 30.89 -5.81
CA GLY A 220 10.25 30.31 -5.87
C GLY A 220 10.36 28.78 -5.80
N LEU A 221 9.26 28.05 -5.62
CA LEU A 221 9.28 26.58 -5.58
C LEU A 221 9.15 25.96 -6.98
N THR A 222 10.11 25.11 -7.35
CA THR A 222 10.04 24.27 -8.57
C THR A 222 9.62 22.86 -8.17
N PHE A 223 8.42 22.44 -8.57
CA PHE A 223 7.95 21.06 -8.38
C PHE A 223 8.14 20.25 -9.66
N ARG A 224 8.68 19.03 -9.52
CA ARG A 224 8.60 18.02 -10.57
C ARG A 224 7.45 17.07 -10.23
N ILE A 225 6.35 17.18 -10.97
CA ILE A 225 5.24 16.23 -10.89
C ILE A 225 5.54 15.11 -11.90
N SER A 226 5.98 13.95 -11.41
CA SER A 226 6.17 12.76 -12.23
C SER A 226 4.96 11.84 -12.10
N PHE A 227 4.21 11.65 -13.18
CA PHE A 227 3.17 10.62 -13.26
C PHE A 227 3.79 9.31 -13.78
N GLU A 228 4.10 8.37 -12.90
CA GLU A 228 4.52 7.02 -13.29
C GLU A 228 3.31 6.08 -13.27
N ARG A 229 2.36 6.25 -14.19
CA ARG A 229 1.19 5.36 -14.28
C ARG A 229 1.00 4.79 -15.66
N ALA A 230 1.01 3.45 -15.73
CA ALA A 230 0.21 2.71 -16.70
C ALA A 230 -1.05 2.26 -15.96
N LEU A 231 -2.19 2.93 -16.16
CA LEU A 231 -3.47 2.30 -15.87
C LEU A 231 -3.59 1.12 -16.83
N MET A 232 -3.61 -0.11 -16.32
CA MET A 232 -4.35 -1.16 -17.03
C MET A 232 -5.83 -0.98 -16.71
N VAL A 233 -6.43 0.06 -17.29
CA VAL A 233 -7.88 0.05 -17.54
C VAL A 233 -8.01 -0.36 -19.00
N HIS A 234 -8.43 -1.61 -19.23
CA HIS A 234 -8.78 -2.06 -20.58
C HIS A 234 -9.78 -1.07 -21.19
N GLY A 235 -9.35 -0.32 -22.21
CA GLY A 235 -10.22 0.55 -23.00
C GLY A 235 -10.17 2.06 -22.71
N LEU A 236 -9.24 2.58 -21.90
CA LEU A 236 -8.99 4.03 -21.83
C LEU A 236 -7.63 4.39 -22.45
N PRO A 237 -7.53 5.49 -23.22
CA PRO A 237 -6.26 5.96 -23.77
C PRO A 237 -5.29 6.34 -22.65
N ALA A 238 -3.99 6.26 -22.95
CA ALA A 238 -2.93 6.69 -22.04
C ALA A 238 -3.17 8.14 -21.56
N MET A 239 -2.81 8.44 -20.31
CA MET A 239 -2.88 9.81 -19.77
C MET A 239 -1.88 10.68 -20.53
N GLU A 240 -2.32 11.39 -21.58
CA GLU A 240 -1.42 12.17 -22.45
C GLU A 240 -1.52 13.69 -22.34
N ASP A 241 -2.45 14.27 -21.56
CA ASP A 241 -2.59 15.74 -21.52
C ASP A 241 -2.50 16.33 -20.10
N LEU A 242 -1.38 16.99 -19.80
CA LEU A 242 -1.25 17.92 -18.67
C LEU A 242 -1.56 19.34 -19.17
N PHE A 243 -2.78 19.84 -18.95
CA PHE A 243 -3.13 21.23 -19.21
C PHE A 243 -2.63 22.14 -18.09
N LEU A 244 -1.51 22.82 -18.30
CA LEU A 244 -1.07 23.94 -17.46
C LEU A 244 -1.54 25.27 -18.09
N PRO A 245 -2.23 26.16 -17.36
CA PRO A 245 -2.58 27.49 -17.85
C PRO A 245 -1.32 28.27 -18.25
N GLU A 246 -1.37 29.04 -19.35
CA GLU A 246 -0.23 29.71 -20.00
C GLU A 246 0.67 30.58 -19.07
N ARG A 247 0.17 31.01 -17.91
CA ARG A 247 0.97 31.75 -16.91
C ARG A 247 1.89 30.86 -16.06
N MET A 248 1.60 29.57 -15.91
CA MET A 248 2.51 28.59 -15.28
C MET A 248 3.48 27.95 -16.27
N ALA A 249 3.15 27.92 -17.57
CA ALA A 249 3.99 27.31 -18.60
C ALA A 249 5.38 27.98 -18.74
N ARG A 250 5.50 29.28 -18.40
CA ARG A 250 6.78 30.00 -18.45
C ARG A 250 7.77 29.64 -17.33
N ALA A 251 7.32 29.04 -16.23
CA ALA A 251 8.21 28.64 -15.13
C ALA A 251 8.72 27.18 -15.25
N LEU A 252 8.03 26.32 -16.00
CA LEU A 252 8.34 24.89 -16.12
C LEU A 252 9.01 24.48 -17.44
N CYS A 253 9.04 25.36 -18.46
CA CYS A 253 9.63 25.06 -19.78
C CYS A 253 11.18 25.08 -19.85
N LEU A 254 11.90 25.29 -18.74
CA LEU A 254 13.38 25.36 -18.75
C LEU A 254 14.10 24.10 -18.22
N ALA A 255 13.40 23.02 -17.87
CA ALA A 255 14.04 21.83 -17.26
C ALA A 255 13.78 20.50 -18.00
N LEU A 256 13.39 20.53 -19.28
CA LEU A 256 13.20 19.31 -20.11
C LEU A 256 14.17 19.17 -21.29
N ILE A 257 15.32 19.85 -21.28
CA ILE A 257 16.43 19.55 -22.19
C ILE A 257 17.76 19.63 -21.40
N SER A 258 18.16 18.52 -20.77
CA SER A 258 19.53 18.02 -20.60
C SER A 258 19.53 16.73 -19.81
#